data_AF-A0A4Q2R3Z3-F1
#
_entry.id   AF-A0A4Q2R3Z3-F1
#
_cell.length_a   1.000
_cell.length_b   1.000
_cell.length_c   1.000
_cell.angle_alpha   90.00
_cell.angle_beta   90.00
_cell.angle_gamma   90.00
#
_symmetry.space_group_name_H-M   'P 1'
#
loop_
_entity.id
_entity.type
_entity.pdbx_description
1 polymer ?
#
loop_
_entity_poly.entity_id
_entity_poly.type
_entity_poly.pdbx_seq_one_letter_code
_entity_poly.pdbx_strand_id
1 'polypeptide(L)'
;MALVKVLVANLFAGASLQKLEAGQVYDVDDSIAEKWIEQGKVEKSTEKKGEKLVFEVATSSAPVASGASVLQSKLNEALAQLEQARSEIDVKDKEHAEVIEQLKQESAVKLDAETKRADEAEAALAEAIKKAK
;
A
#
# COMPACT_ATOMS: atom_id res chain seq x y z
N MET A 1 -19.33 29.16 18.45
CA MET A 1 -18.51 30.38 18.33
C MET A 1 -18.82 31.25 19.54
N ALA A 2 -17.80 31.59 20.32
CA ALA A 2 -17.88 32.26 21.61
C ALA A 2 -16.99 33.51 21.62
N LEU A 3 -17.49 34.56 22.27
CA LEU A 3 -16.75 35.80 22.48
C LEU A 3 -15.98 35.72 23.80
N VAL A 4 -14.66 35.80 23.70
CA VAL A 4 -13.75 35.72 24.86
C VAL A 4 -12.89 36.97 24.93
N LYS A 5 -12.77 37.53 26.14
CA LYS A 5 -11.87 38.65 26.42
C LYS A 5 -10.54 38.12 26.94
N VAL A 6 -9.45 38.53 26.29
CA VAL A 6 -8.12 38.02 26.62
C VAL A 6 -7.59 38.69 27.88
N LEU A 7 -7.05 37.91 28.82
CA LEU A 7 -6.49 38.43 30.08
C LEU A 7 -4.95 38.47 30.05
N VAL A 8 -4.33 37.65 29.20
CA VAL A 8 -2.87 37.46 29.16
C VAL A 8 -2.25 38.02 27.88
N ALA A 9 -1.09 38.67 27.97
CA ALA A 9 -0.43 39.32 26.84
C ALA A 9 0.27 38.36 25.85
N ASN A 10 0.30 37.06 26.16
CA ASN A 10 1.02 36.02 25.41
C ASN A 10 0.08 34.91 24.92
N LEU A 11 -1.13 35.26 24.51
CA LEU A 11 -2.07 34.32 23.92
C LEU A 11 -1.95 34.36 22.39
N PHE A 12 -1.89 33.18 21.78
CA PHE A 12 -1.77 33.04 20.33
C PHE A 12 -2.85 32.10 19.79
N ALA A 13 -3.37 32.39 18.60
CA ALA A 13 -4.44 31.64 17.97
C ALA A 13 -4.05 31.15 16.57
N GLY A 14 -4.50 29.94 16.24
CA GLY A 14 -4.33 29.34 14.92
C GLY A 14 -2.92 28.85 14.61
N ALA A 15 -2.75 28.24 13.44
CA ALA A 15 -1.46 27.75 12.95
C ALA A 15 -0.49 28.89 12.59
N SER A 16 -1.01 30.08 12.29
CA SER A 16 -0.24 31.31 12.06
C SER A 16 0.36 31.89 13.34
N LEU A 17 0.03 31.33 14.52
CA LEU A 17 0.41 31.87 15.83
C LEU A 17 0.07 33.37 15.92
N GLN A 18 -1.15 33.73 15.53
CA GLN A 18 -1.61 35.12 15.58
C GLN A 18 -1.69 35.55 17.05
N LYS A 19 -0.92 36.57 17.43
CA LYS A 19 -0.94 37.12 18.79
C LYS A 19 -2.27 37.82 19.07
N LEU A 20 -2.85 37.54 20.25
CA LEU A 20 -4.06 38.19 20.75
C LEU A 20 -3.70 39.22 21.81
N GLU A 21 -4.31 40.40 21.71
CA GLU A 21 -4.04 41.50 22.62
C GLU A 21 -4.83 41.36 23.94
N ALA A 22 -4.16 41.55 25.07
CA ALA A 22 -4.80 41.52 26.37
C ALA A 22 -5.81 42.68 26.51
N GLY A 23 -6.99 42.39 27.03
CA GLY A 23 -8.13 43.29 27.15
C GLY A 23 -9.06 43.30 25.94
N GLN A 24 -8.65 42.71 24.81
CA GLN A 24 -9.45 42.67 23.57
C GLN A 24 -10.38 41.46 23.55
N VAL A 25 -11.56 41.62 22.95
CA VAL A 25 -12.55 40.56 22.75
C VAL A 25 -12.40 39.94 21.36
N TYR A 26 -12.25 38.62 21.30
CA TYR A 26 -12.15 37.87 20.05
C TYR A 26 -13.27 36.84 19.91
N ASP A 27 -13.66 36.58 18.66
CA ASP A 27 -14.58 35.50 18.29
C ASP A 27 -13.79 34.22 17.97
N VAL A 28 -13.99 33.20 18.80
CA VAL A 28 -13.28 31.91 18.73
C VAL A 28 -14.25 30.73 18.78
N ASP A 29 -13.79 29.54 18.41
CA ASP A 29 -14.60 28.33 18.57
C ASP A 29 -14.88 28.02 20.05
N ASP A 30 -16.06 27.46 20.35
CA ASP A 30 -16.49 27.18 21.73
C ASP A 30 -15.51 26.23 22.45
N SER A 31 -14.96 25.27 21.70
CA SER A 31 -13.99 24.29 22.20
C SER A 31 -12.66 24.94 22.62
N ILE A 32 -12.30 26.05 21.96
CA ILE A 32 -11.07 26.82 22.27
C ILE A 32 -11.35 27.77 23.45
N ALA A 33 -12.51 28.43 23.44
CA ALA A 33 -12.95 29.31 24.51
C ALA A 33 -12.96 28.59 25.87
N GLU A 34 -13.57 27.40 25.95
CA GLU A 34 -13.63 26.62 27.20
C GLU A 34 -12.23 26.31 27.73
N LYS A 35 -11.32 25.82 26.88
CA LYS A 35 -9.93 25.54 27.28
C LYS A 35 -9.19 26.78 27.79
N TRP A 36 -9.42 27.93 27.18
CA TRP A 36 -8.77 29.17 27.61
C TRP A 36 -9.36 29.72 28.91
N ILE A 37 -10.67 29.54 29.13
CA ILE A 37 -11.35 29.92 30.38
C ILE A 37 -10.87 29.03 31.53
N GLU A 38 -10.79 27.72 31.32
CA GLU A 38 -10.26 26.77 32.31
C GLU A 38 -8.81 27.08 32.69
N GLN A 39 -8.02 27.53 31.72
CA GLN A 39 -6.63 27.96 31.93
C GLN A 39 -6.51 29.36 32.53
N GLY A 40 -7.61 30.08 32.76
CA GLY A 40 -7.61 31.46 33.27
C GLY A 40 -6.97 32.48 32.32
N LYS A 41 -6.87 32.15 31.03
CA LYS A 41 -6.23 33.01 30.01
C LYS A 41 -7.20 34.01 29.39
N VAL A 42 -8.49 33.69 29.41
CA VAL A 42 -9.57 34.54 28.89
C VAL A 42 -10.80 34.45 29.80
N GLU A 43 -11.69 35.42 29.71
CA GLU A 43 -13.00 35.42 30.36
C GLU A 43 -14.14 35.48 29.32
N LYS A 44 -15.33 34.98 29.69
CA LYS A 44 -16.52 35.10 28.83
C LYS A 44 -16.88 36.57 28.70
N SER A 45 -16.90 37.08 27.46
CA SER A 45 -17.29 38.46 27.20
C SER A 45 -18.80 38.56 26.95
N THR A 46 -19.43 39.59 27.51
CA THR A 46 -20.83 39.97 27.20
C THR A 46 -20.91 41.04 26.11
N GLU A 47 -19.78 41.38 25.48
CA GLU A 47 -19.76 42.38 24.42
C GLU A 47 -20.48 41.89 23.16
N LYS A 48 -21.13 42.82 22.45
CA LYS A 48 -21.97 42.49 21.28
C LYS A 48 -21.14 42.23 20.01
N LYS A 49 -19.84 42.49 20.01
CA LYS A 49 -18.96 42.35 18.85
C LYS A 49 -17.54 42.08 19.29
N GLY A 50 -17.01 40.92 18.93
CA GLY A 50 -15.58 40.62 19.04
C GLY A 50 -14.87 40.78 17.71
N GLU A 51 -13.55 40.92 17.77
CA GLU A 51 -12.70 40.88 16.60
C GLU A 51 -12.63 39.45 16.05
N LYS A 52 -12.98 39.28 14.78
CA LYS A 52 -13.01 37.97 14.14
C LYS A 52 -11.58 37.55 13.78
N LEU A 53 -11.14 36.42 14.31
CA LEU A 53 -9.84 35.87 13.94
C LEU A 53 -9.88 35.35 12.50
N VAL A 54 -8.99 35.86 11.66
CA VAL A 54 -8.78 35.38 10.30
C VAL A 54 -7.74 34.28 10.36
N PHE A 55 -8.23 33.03 10.39
CA PHE A 55 -7.35 31.88 10.27
C PHE A 55 -6.95 31.71 8.81
N GLU A 56 -5.80 32.24 8.44
CA GLU A 56 -5.14 31.83 7.20
C GLU A 56 -4.55 30.44 7.42
N VAL A 57 -5.34 29.41 7.10
CA VAL A 57 -4.79 28.08 6.88
C VAL A 57 -3.92 28.21 5.63
N ALA A 58 -2.64 27.84 5.73
CA ALA A 58 -1.75 27.67 4.59
C ALA A 58 -2.28 26.56 3.68
N THR A 59 -3.36 26.87 2.97
CA THR A 59 -3.89 26.05 1.91
C THR A 59 -2.94 26.32 0.77
N SER A 60 -1.98 25.41 0.56
CA SER A 60 -1.09 25.49 -0.59
C SER A 60 -1.96 25.63 -1.84
N SER A 61 -1.95 26.81 -2.44
CA SER A 61 -2.68 27.13 -3.68
C SER A 61 -2.02 26.47 -4.91
N ALA A 62 -0.99 25.65 -4.70
CA ALA A 62 -0.38 24.88 -5.76
C ALA A 62 -1.42 23.85 -6.27
N PRO A 63 -1.76 23.87 -7.57
CA PRO A 63 -2.69 22.90 -8.12
C PRO A 63 -2.11 21.50 -7.94
N VAL A 64 -2.81 20.65 -7.20
CA VAL A 64 -2.54 19.20 -7.06
C VAL A 64 -2.68 18.43 -8.39
N ALA A 65 -3.06 19.11 -9.47
CA ALA A 65 -3.48 18.52 -10.74
C ALA A 65 -2.34 17.86 -11.54
N SER A 66 -1.09 18.31 -11.38
CA SER A 66 0.03 17.78 -12.21
C SER A 66 0.48 16.37 -11.80
N GLY A 67 0.35 16.03 -10.52
CA GLY A 67 0.77 14.73 -9.98
C GLY A 67 -0.26 13.63 -10.21
N ALA A 68 -1.55 13.96 -10.16
CA ALA A 68 -2.63 12.98 -10.25
C ALA A 68 -2.65 12.25 -11.60
N SER A 69 -2.51 12.98 -12.72
CA SER A 69 -2.50 12.35 -14.05
C SER A 69 -1.26 11.46 -14.27
N VAL A 70 -0.09 11.87 -13.76
CA VAL A 70 1.13 11.05 -13.86
C VAL A 70 1.00 9.77 -13.02
N LEU A 71 0.43 9.86 -11.82
CA LEU A 71 0.18 8.69 -10.97
C LEU A 71 -0.85 7.75 -11.60
N GLN A 72 -1.89 8.29 -12.23
CA GLN A 72 -2.90 7.49 -12.94
C GLN A 72 -2.28 6.74 -14.13
N SER A 73 -1.42 7.40 -14.91
CA SER A 73 -0.70 6.74 -16.01
C SER A 73 0.20 5.60 -15.51
N LYS A 74 0.94 5.83 -14.41
CA LYS A 74 1.78 4.78 -13.80
C LYS A 74 0.96 3.61 -13.26
N LEU A 75 -0.21 3.88 -12.68
CA LEU A 75 -1.12 2.84 -12.22
C LEU A 75 -1.61 1.97 -13.38
N ASN A 76 -2.02 2.60 -14.48
CA ASN A 76 -2.48 1.89 -15.67
C ASN A 76 -1.36 1.05 -16.30
N GLU A 77 -0.13 1.59 -16.36
CA GLU A 77 1.04 0.87 -16.89
C GLU A 77 1.39 -0.35 -16.01
N ALA A 78 1.37 -0.20 -14.68
CA ALA A 78 1.60 -1.30 -13.75
C ALA A 78 0.53 -2.40 -13.85
N LEU A 79 -0.74 -2.02 -14.06
CA LEU A 79 -1.82 -2.98 -14.28
C LEU A 79 -1.62 -3.77 -15.57
N ALA A 80 -1.24 -3.09 -16.67
CA ALA A 80 -0.97 -3.75 -17.95
C ALA A 80 0.21 -4.74 -17.85
N GLN A 81 1.29 -4.36 -17.15
CA GLN A 81 2.42 -5.27 -16.90
C GLN A 81 2.00 -6.50 -16.08
N LEU A 82 1.11 -6.33 -15.10
CA LEU A 82 0.62 -7.42 -14.26
C LEU A 82 -0.25 -8.40 -15.05
N GLU A 83 -1.11 -7.90 -15.95
CA GLU A 83 -1.89 -8.75 -16.87
C GLU A 83 -1.00 -9.51 -17.85
N GLN A 84 0.03 -8.85 -18.40
CA GLN A 84 1.00 -9.50 -19.27
C GLN A 84 1.77 -10.61 -18.52
N ALA A 85 2.29 -10.30 -17.34
CA ALA A 85 3.04 -11.27 -16.53
C ALA A 85 2.18 -12.48 -16.16
N ARG A 86 0.89 -12.28 -15.81
CA ARG A 86 -0.05 -13.39 -15.59
C ARG A 86 -0.23 -14.26 -16.82
N SER A 87 -0.42 -13.64 -17.98
CA SER A 87 -0.59 -14.39 -19.24
C SER A 87 0.67 -15.20 -19.59
N GLU A 88 1.86 -14.63 -19.38
CA GLU A 88 3.13 -15.34 -19.58
C GLU A 88 3.33 -16.50 -18.59
N ILE A 89 2.89 -16.35 -17.34
CA ILE A 89 2.90 -17.43 -16.35
C ILE A 89 1.97 -18.56 -16.77
N ASP A 90 0.74 -18.26 -17.19
CA ASP A 90 -0.23 -19.28 -17.62
C ASP A 90 0.28 -20.08 -18.83
N VAL A 91 0.94 -19.41 -19.78
CA VAL A 91 1.60 -20.09 -20.92
C VAL A 91 2.73 -20.99 -20.43
N LYS A 92 3.63 -20.48 -19.58
CA LYS A 92 4.76 -21.27 -19.06
C LYS A 92 4.32 -22.45 -18.21
N ASP A 93 3.28 -22.30 -17.39
CA ASP A 93 2.75 -23.39 -16.58
C ASP A 93 2.17 -24.50 -17.47
N LYS A 94 1.53 -24.14 -18.58
CA LYS A 94 1.07 -25.11 -19.57
C LYS A 94 2.24 -25.81 -20.27
N GLU A 95 3.24 -25.06 -20.73
CA GLU A 95 4.44 -25.63 -21.35
C GLU A 95 5.20 -26.57 -20.39
N HIS A 96 5.34 -26.17 -19.13
CA HIS A 96 5.96 -27.02 -18.10
C HIS A 96 5.16 -28.30 -17.86
N ALA A 97 3.83 -28.23 -17.82
CA ALA A 97 2.98 -29.41 -17.68
C ALA A 97 3.15 -30.38 -18.87
N GLU A 98 3.21 -29.86 -20.10
CA GLU A 98 3.46 -30.64 -21.30
C GLU A 98 4.85 -31.30 -21.29
N VAL A 99 5.90 -30.56 -20.91
CA VAL A 99 7.28 -31.08 -20.81
C VAL A 99 7.38 -32.18 -19.74
N ILE A 100 6.72 -32.01 -18.59
CA ILE A 100 6.70 -33.02 -17.53
C ILE A 100 6.02 -34.31 -18.03
N GLU A 101 4.92 -34.19 -18.76
CA GLU A 101 4.22 -35.36 -19.29
C GLU A 101 5.05 -36.08 -20.36
N GLN A 102 5.72 -35.32 -21.24
CA GLN A 102 6.63 -35.89 -22.22
C GLN A 102 7.81 -36.63 -21.58
N LEU A 103 8.42 -36.04 -20.53
CA LEU A 103 9.50 -36.68 -19.78
C LEU A 103 9.04 -37.97 -19.10
N LYS A 104 7.82 -38.00 -18.54
CA LYS A 104 7.24 -39.22 -17.97
C LYS A 104 7.12 -40.31 -19.02
N GLN A 105 6.55 -39.99 -20.19
CA GLN A 105 6.40 -40.94 -21.29
C GLN A 105 7.77 -41.46 -21.77
N GLU A 106 8.75 -40.58 -21.96
CA GLU A 106 10.09 -40.97 -22.38
C GLU A 106 10.78 -41.85 -21.32
N SER A 107 10.60 -41.53 -20.04
CA SER A 107 11.15 -42.33 -18.94
C SER A 107 10.51 -43.72 -18.85
N ALA A 108 9.20 -43.83 -19.09
CA ALA A 108 8.50 -45.12 -19.11
C ALA A 108 9.01 -46.00 -20.25
N VAL A 109 9.15 -45.45 -21.46
CA VAL A 109 9.68 -46.18 -22.62
C VAL A 109 11.12 -46.66 -22.36
N LYS A 110 11.97 -45.82 -21.76
CA LYS A 110 13.34 -46.21 -21.40
C LYS A 110 13.36 -47.33 -20.36
N LEU A 111 12.48 -47.27 -19.36
CA LEU A 111 12.38 -48.29 -18.32
C LEU A 111 11.92 -49.64 -18.90
N ASP A 112 10.92 -49.63 -19.78
CA ASP A 112 10.43 -50.85 -20.45
C ASP A 112 11.51 -51.47 -21.33
N ALA A 113 12.24 -50.65 -22.09
CA ALA A 113 13.34 -51.12 -22.94
C ALA A 113 14.50 -51.71 -22.13
N GLU A 114 14.86 -51.08 -21.02
CA GLU A 114 15.93 -51.57 -20.14
C GLU A 114 15.52 -52.85 -19.42
N THR A 115 14.26 -52.93 -18.94
CA THR A 115 13.71 -54.15 -18.32
C THR A 115 13.76 -55.32 -19.30
N LYS A 116 13.32 -55.11 -20.54
CA LYS A 116 13.38 -56.14 -21.59
C LYS A 116 14.81 -56.61 -21.85
N ARG A 117 15.78 -55.68 -21.91
CA ARG A 117 17.19 -56.04 -22.12
C ARG A 117 17.75 -56.84 -20.94
N ALA A 118 17.38 -56.47 -19.71
CA ALA A 118 17.76 -57.21 -18.51
C ALA A 118 17.20 -58.63 -18.54
N ASP A 119 15.90 -58.79 -18.82
CA ASP A 119 15.25 -60.10 -18.94
C ASP A 119 15.92 -60.98 -20.02
N GLU A 120 16.23 -60.41 -21.18
CA GLU A 120 16.94 -61.11 -22.26
C GLU A 120 18.36 -61.53 -21.86
N ALA A 121 19.09 -60.68 -21.15
CA ALA A 121 20.43 -60.98 -20.67
C ALA A 121 20.43 -62.07 -19.57
N GLU A 122 19.46 -62.01 -18.64
CA GLU A 122 19.27 -63.03 -17.61
C GLU A 122 18.91 -64.39 -18.21
N ALA A 123 18.01 -64.42 -19.20
CA ALA A 123 17.68 -65.63 -19.93
C ALA A 123 18.89 -66.23 -20.66
N ALA A 124 19.68 -65.38 -21.34
CA ALA A 124 20.90 -65.81 -22.02
C ALA A 124 21.95 -66.38 -21.05
N LEU A 125 22.13 -65.76 -19.88
CA LEU A 125 23.03 -66.24 -18.84
C LEU A 125 22.57 -67.60 -18.29
N ALA A 126 21.27 -67.75 -18.01
CA ALA A 126 20.71 -69.01 -17.52
C ALA A 126 20.93 -70.16 -18.52
N GLU A 127 20.73 -69.92 -19.81
CA GLU A 127 21.00 -70.89 -20.87
C GLU A 127 22.51 -71.22 -21.01
N ALA A 128 23.39 -70.22 -20.90
CA ALA A 128 24.83 -70.44 -20.91
C ALA A 128 25.29 -71.32 -19.74
N ILE A 129 24.76 -71.08 -18.53
CA ILE A 129 25.06 -71.89 -17.34
C ILE A 129 24.58 -73.33 -17.51
N LYS A 130 23.38 -73.55 -18.08
CA LYS A 130 22.87 -74.91 -18.35
C LYS A 130 23.77 -75.68 -19.31
N LYS A 131 24.30 -75.03 -20.35
CA LYS A 131 25.20 -75.66 -21.33
C LYS A 131 26.60 -75.95 -20.80
N ALA A 132 27.01 -75.26 -19.73
CA ALA A 132 28.33 -75.41 -19.12
C ALA A 132 28.37 -76.46 -17.98
N LYS A 133 27.21 -77.01 -17.59
CA LYS A 133 27.09 -78.13 -16.65
C LYS A 133 26.87 -79.44 -17.40
#